data_AF-A0A6M0BJA4-F1
#
_entry.id   AF-A0A6M0BJA4-F1
#
_cell.length_a   1.000
_cell.length_b   1.000
_cell.length_c   1.000
_cell.angle_alpha   90.00
_cell.angle_beta   90.00
_cell.angle_gamma   90.00
#
_symmetry.space_group_name_H-M   'P 1'
#
loop_
_entity.id
_entity.type
_entity.pdbx_description
1 polymer ?
#
loop_
_entity_poly.entity_id
_entity_poly.type
_entity_poly.pdbx_seq_one_letter_code
_entity_poly.pdbx_strand_id
1 'polypeptide(L)' 'MHCVRYKLYVPLSEKVALLLAAQEKVRQGRWLAIQGKIKKAISVYQEAQKLNPDIDLNPNTREIDKDPKTVAQQLVLDSK' A
#
# COMPACT_ATOMS: atom_id res chain seq x y z
N MET A 1 -0.12 -38.67 -19.83
CA MET A 1 0.12 -38.16 -18.46
C MET A 1 0.81 -36.81 -18.56
N HIS A 2 0.08 -35.70 -18.44
CA HIS A 2 0.69 -34.37 -18.45
C HIS A 2 0.71 -33.81 -17.03
N CYS A 3 1.87 -33.96 -16.40
CA CYS A 3 2.27 -33.12 -15.28
C CYS A 3 2.55 -31.71 -15.81
N VAL A 4 1.65 -30.76 -15.55
CA VAL A 4 2.02 -29.34 -15.55
C VAL A 4 1.47 -28.71 -14.29
N ARG A 5 2.42 -28.40 -13.40
CA ARG A 5 2.23 -27.68 -12.15
C ARG A 5 1.66 -26.30 -12.50
N TYR A 6 0.36 -26.10 -12.29
CA TYR A 6 -0.37 -24.83 -12.48
C TYR A 6 0.07 -23.75 -11.46
N LYS A 7 1.38 -23.57 -11.26
CA LYS A 7 1.89 -22.51 -10.39
C LYS A 7 1.68 -21.16 -11.10
N LEU A 8 0.56 -20.54 -10.74
CA LEU A 8 0.29 -19.10 -10.83
C LEU A 8 0.27 -18.50 -12.24
N TYR A 9 -0.80 -18.72 -12.99
CA TYR A 9 -1.25 -17.72 -13.96
C TYR A 9 -2.34 -16.87 -13.30
N VAL A 10 -1.92 -15.89 -12.49
CA VAL A 10 -2.81 -14.84 -12.02
C VAL A 10 -3.02 -13.91 -13.22
N PRO A 11 -4.24 -13.79 -13.78
CA PRO A 11 -4.47 -13.00 -14.97
C PRO A 11 -4.04 -11.55 -14.71
N LEU A 12 -3.44 -10.89 -15.70
CA LEU A 12 -2.93 -9.52 -15.62
C LEU A 12 -3.99 -8.55 -15.03
N SER A 13 -5.28 -8.81 -15.27
CA SER A 13 -6.42 -8.08 -14.71
C SER A 13 -6.51 -8.14 -13.17
N GLU A 14 -6.20 -9.27 -12.55
CA GLU A 14 -6.29 -9.46 -11.10
C GLU A 14 -5.12 -8.75 -10.39
N LYS A 15 -3.91 -8.83 -10.94
CA LYS A 15 -2.76 -8.06 -10.42
C LYS A 15 -3.01 -6.55 -10.49
N VAL A 16 -3.58 -6.07 -11.59
CA VAL A 16 -3.95 -4.65 -11.75
C VAL A 16 -5.04 -4.26 -10.75
N ALA A 17 -6.05 -5.10 -10.52
CA ALA A 17 -7.08 -4.84 -9.54
C ALA A 17 -6.52 -4.75 -8.10
N LEU A 18 -5.62 -5.66 -7.73
CA LEU A 18 -4.94 -5.63 -6.42
C LEU A 18 -4.06 -4.38 -6.26
N LEU A 19 -3.34 -3.98 -7.31
CA LEU A 19 -2.54 -2.75 -7.31
C LEU A 19 -3.42 -1.50 -7.11
N LEU A 20 -4.52 -1.39 -7.85
CA LEU A 20 -5.46 -0.27 -7.73
C LEU A 20 -6.09 -0.22 -6.33
N ALA A 21 -6.49 -1.38 -5.80
CA ALA A 21 -7.03 -1.47 -4.44
C ALA A 21 -5.99 -1.07 -3.39
N ALA A 22 -4.73 -1.49 -3.56
CA ALA A 22 -3.64 -1.10 -2.67
C ALA A 22 -3.34 0.41 -2.75
N GLN A 23 -3.34 1.01 -3.95
CA GLN A 23 -3.17 2.46 -4.13
C GLN A 23 -4.28 3.27 -3.46
N GLU A 24 -5.53 2.81 -3.57
CA GLU A 24 -6.64 3.48 -2.90
C GLU A 24 -6.51 3.40 -1.37
N LYS A 25 -6.02 2.29 -0.83
CA LYS A 25 -5.67 2.18 0.60
C LYS A 25 -4.55 3.14 0.98
N VAL A 26 -3.49 3.28 0.18
CA VAL A 26 -2.43 4.29 0.42
C VAL A 26 -3.01 5.70 0.49
N ARG A 27 -3.91 6.05 -0.45
CA ARG A 27 -4.60 7.35 -0.45
C ARG A 27 -5.41 7.55 0.84
N GLN A 28 -6.16 6.55 1.28
CA GLN A 28 -6.93 6.59 2.53
C GLN A 28 -6.03 6.74 3.76
N GLY A 29 -4.92 5.98 3.83
CA GLY A 29 -3.94 6.07 4.90
C GLY A 29 -3.36 7.47 5.02
N ARG A 30 -3.04 8.11 3.88
CA ARG A 30 -2.56 9.50 3.83
C ARG A 30 -3.57 10.48 4.42
N TRP A 31 -4.83 10.40 4.01
CA TRP A 31 -5.89 11.23 4.57
C TRP A 31 -6.01 11.06 6.09
N LEU A 32 -5.95 9.82 6.58
CA LEU A 32 -5.99 9.54 8.02
C LEU A 32 -4.77 10.10 8.76
N ALA A 33 -3.58 10.02 8.16
CA ALA A 33 -2.35 10.57 8.72
C ALA A 33 -2.45 12.10 8.86
N ILE A 34 -2.83 12.81 7.80
CA ILE A 34 -3.03 14.27 7.81
C ILE A 34 -4.05 14.70 8.88
N GLN A 35 -5.06 13.87 9.15
CA GLN A 35 -6.06 14.12 10.21
C GLN A 35 -5.55 13.76 11.63
N GLY A 36 -4.27 13.43 11.79
CA GLY A 36 -3.66 13.00 13.06
C GLY A 36 -4.06 11.59 13.52
N LYS A 37 -4.81 10.83 12.71
CA LYS A 37 -5.30 9.48 13.05
C LYS A 37 -4.25 8.42 12.73
N ILE A 38 -3.05 8.58 13.30
CA ILE A 38 -1.84 7.78 12.99
C ILE A 38 -2.08 6.27 13.10
N LYS A 39 -2.69 5.80 14.19
CA LYS A 39 -2.98 4.36 14.37
C LYS A 39 -3.86 3.79 13.25
N LYS A 40 -4.85 4.56 12.78
CA LYS A 40 -5.72 4.14 11.68
C LYS A 40 -4.98 4.18 10.34
N ALA A 41 -4.15 5.20 10.12
CA ALA A 41 -3.31 5.30 8.92
C ALA A 41 -2.37 4.09 8.79
N ILE A 42 -1.67 3.73 9.87
CA ILE A 42 -0.80 2.54 9.93
C ILE A 42 -1.57 1.27 9.55
N SER A 43 -2.75 1.05 10.15
CA SER A 43 -3.57 -0.13 9.85
C SER A 43 -3.98 -0.20 8.37
N VAL A 44 -4.33 0.94 7.78
CA VAL A 44 -4.72 1.01 6.36
C VAL A 44 -3.53 0.78 5.44
N TYR A 45 -2.34 1.29 5.76
CA TYR A 45 -1.12 0.99 5.01
C TYR A 45 -0.73 -0.49 5.08
N GLN A 46 -0.92 -1.14 6.23
CA GLN A 46 -0.72 -2.59 6.35
C GLN A 46 -1.72 -3.37 5.48
N GLU A 47 -2.97 -2.90 5.34
CA GLU A 47 -3.91 -3.49 4.39
C GLU A 47 -3.48 -3.31 2.94
N ALA A 48 -2.92 -2.15 2.57
CA ALA A 48 -2.35 -1.93 1.25
C ALA A 48 -1.23 -2.95 0.95
N GLN A 49 -0.35 -3.22 1.93
CA GLN A 49 0.74 -4.19 1.79
C GLN A 49 0.26 -5.64 1.71
N LYS A 50 -0.88 -5.98 2.32
CA LYS A 50 -1.50 -7.31 2.14
C LYS A 50 -1.96 -7.54 0.70
N LEU A 51 -2.41 -6.47 0.02
CA LEU A 51 -2.85 -6.52 -1.37
C LEU A 51 -1.66 -6.48 -2.33
N ASN A 52 -0.66 -5.64 -2.03
CA ASN A 52 0.59 -5.55 -2.77
C ASN A 52 1.77 -5.27 -1.82
N PRO A 53 2.59 -6.27 -1.47
CA PRO A 53 3.72 -6.11 -0.55
C PRO A 53 4.79 -5.11 -1.01
N ASP A 54 4.87 -4.85 -2.31
CA ASP A 54 5.86 -3.96 -2.92
C ASP A 54 5.32 -2.55 -3.17
N ILE A 55 4.09 -2.25 -2.72
CA ILE A 55 3.52 -0.92 -2.90
C ILE A 55 4.33 0.14 -2.15
N ASP A 56 4.56 1.25 -2.84
CA ASP A 56 5.07 2.48 -2.24
C ASP A 56 3.96 3.16 -1.44
N LEU A 57 4.18 3.33 -0.13
CA LEU A 57 3.24 3.98 0.77
C LEU A 57 3.34 5.52 0.68
N ASN A 58 4.41 6.07 0.11
CA ASN A 58 4.58 7.50 -0.05
C ASN A 58 5.07 7.87 -1.48
N PRO A 59 4.18 7.91 -2.48
CA PRO A 59 4.57 8.20 -3.86
C PRO A 59 5.07 9.64 -4.10
N ASN A 60 5.09 10.49 -3.07
CA ASN A 60 5.63 11.85 -3.17
C ASN A 60 7.14 11.90 -2.94
N THR A 61 7.75 10.82 -2.46
CA THR A 61 9.20 10.71 -2.28
C THR A 61 9.84 10.04 -3.49
N ARG A 62 11.13 10.31 -3.72
CA ARG A 62 11.90 9.62 -4.77
C ARG A 62 12.17 8.16 -4.42
N GLU A 63 12.15 7.85 -3.13
CA GLU A 63 12.40 6.51 -2.58
C GLU A 63 11.07 5.82 -2.27
N ILE A 64 11.04 4.50 -2.51
CA ILE A 64 9.91 3.64 -2.18
C ILE A 64 9.86 3.49 -0.66
N ASP A 65 8.85 4.05 -0.03
CA ASP A 65 8.71 3.98 1.41
C ASP A 65 7.75 2.86 1.80
N LYS A 66 8.29 1.84 2.47
CA LYS A 66 7.55 0.63 2.86
C LYS A 66 7.22 0.58 4.35
N ASP A 67 7.63 1.55 5.17
CA ASP A 67 7.31 1.53 6.60
C ASP A 67 6.02 2.32 6.89
N PRO A 68 4.91 1.64 7.29
CA PRO A 68 3.65 2.30 7.61
C PRO A 68 3.75 3.36 8.70
N LYS A 69 4.63 3.16 9.71
CA LYS A 69 4.78 4.07 10.84
C LYS A 69 5.53 5.32 10.41
N THR A 70 6.66 5.15 9.72
CA THR A 70 7.47 6.24 9.21
C THR A 70 6.64 7.13 8.30
N VAL A 71 5.94 6.55 7.32
CA VAL A 71 5.10 7.31 6.39
C VAL A 71 3.95 8.03 7.11
N ALA A 72 3.26 7.36 8.03
CA ALA A 72 2.17 7.99 8.79
C ALA A 72 2.67 9.19 9.62
N GLN A 73 3.86 9.10 10.21
CA GLN A 73 4.46 10.18 10.99
C GLN A 73 4.99 11.32 10.11
N GLN A 74 5.67 11.00 9.01
CA GLN A 74 6.21 11.98 8.08
C GLN A 74 5.09 12.86 7.50
N LEU A 75 3.97 12.25 7.10
CA LEU A 75 2.84 12.99 6.55
C LEU A 75 2.16 13.93 7.55
N VAL A 76 2.27 13.67 8.85
CA VAL A 76 1.84 14.63 9.88
C VAL A 76 2.78 15.81 9.96
N LEU A 77 4.09 15.57 9.90
CA LEU A 77 5.09 16.63 9.93
C LEU A 77 4.98 17.54 8.70
N ASP A 78 4.80 16.95 7.51
CA ASP A 78 4.66 17.69 6.24
C ASP A 78 3.35 18.48 6.14
N SER A 79 2.32 18.12 6.93
CA SER A 79 1.03 18.82 6.97
C SER A 79 1.01 20.08 7.84
N LYS A 80 2.12 20.39 8.51
CA LYS A 80 2.24 21.44 9.52
C LYS A 80 3.04 22.63 9.00
#